data_AF-L8J6P9-F1
#
_entry.id   AF-L8J6P9-F1
#
_cell.length_a   1.000
_cell.length_b   1.000
_cell.length_c   1.000
_cell.angle_alpha   90.00
_cell.angle_beta   90.00
_cell.angle_gamma   90.00
#
_symmetry.space_group_name_H-M   'P 1'
#
loop_
_entity.id
_entity.type
_entity.pdbx_description
1 polymer ?
#
loop_
_entity_poly.entity_id
_entity_poly.type
_entity_poly.pdbx_seq_one_letter_code
_entity_poly.pdbx_strand_id
1 'polypeptide(L)'
;MEFGALCWFNGAHLIAGVSCYEEVMKKEDGISKYKLKKLATESLRNVLRLHFDSILLYENGSYPSAFQLSVLAVEELSKANWIDHYVWSSETNEGYPDAEFEHEWLKLLYLHPKKQWNFVAREQEFFSPKFIELIQSRKLEEKKQNSIYVGLKRNKGKINVDSRVSTPWKIKQEDAKQVISLVNSELLRYCKCIEEYEFYFEGVTDMDEVFDYQIFSKLLQWPHKSGLRNESWVSKNRLRN
;
A
#
# COMPACT_ATOMS: atom_id res chain seq x y z
N MET A 1 -1.58 -11.42 -42.75
CA MET A 1 -1.84 -10.89 -44.10
C MET A 1 -2.29 -9.46 -43.92
N GLU A 2 -1.40 -8.56 -44.33
CA GLU A 2 -1.57 -7.11 -44.35
C GLU A 2 -2.71 -6.69 -45.29
N PHE A 3 -3.21 -5.47 -45.08
CA PHE A 3 -3.46 -4.39 -46.06
C PHE A 3 -4.34 -3.37 -45.32
N GLY A 4 -4.10 -2.06 -45.29
CA GLY A 4 -3.16 -1.19 -45.99
C GLY A 4 -3.55 0.26 -45.64
N ALA A 5 -2.57 1.15 -45.64
CA ALA A 5 -2.67 2.57 -45.28
C ALA A 5 -3.56 3.41 -46.21
N LEU A 6 -4.00 4.60 -45.76
CA LEU A 6 -3.94 5.83 -46.57
C LEU A 6 -4.22 7.10 -45.74
N CYS A 7 -3.30 8.05 -45.88
CA CYS A 7 -3.27 9.40 -45.37
C CYS A 7 -3.81 10.35 -46.46
N TRP A 8 -4.70 11.31 -46.17
CA TRP A 8 -4.92 12.49 -47.03
C TRP A 8 -5.36 13.73 -46.23
N PHE A 9 -4.64 14.83 -46.46
CA PHE A 9 -4.94 16.22 -46.09
C PHE A 9 -5.67 16.92 -47.26
N ASN A 10 -6.58 17.85 -46.94
CA ASN A 10 -7.05 19.07 -47.67
C ASN A 10 -8.42 19.44 -47.06
N GLY A 11 -8.68 20.60 -46.43
CA GLY A 11 -8.33 21.98 -46.76
C GLY A 11 -9.61 22.76 -47.08
N ALA A 12 -10.17 23.53 -46.13
CA ALA A 12 -11.02 24.72 -46.38
C ALA A 12 -11.39 25.44 -45.06
N HIS A 13 -11.09 26.74 -45.00
CA HIS A 13 -11.42 27.68 -43.93
C HIS A 13 -12.91 28.04 -43.88
N LEU A 14 -13.48 28.16 -42.67
CA LEU A 14 -14.45 29.20 -42.32
C LEU A 14 -14.52 29.39 -40.79
N ILE A 15 -14.81 30.63 -40.42
CA ILE A 15 -14.50 31.33 -39.17
C ILE A 15 -15.64 31.17 -38.14
N ALA A 16 -15.28 31.40 -36.87
CA ALA A 16 -16.13 31.68 -35.70
C ALA A 16 -16.65 30.47 -34.92
N GLY A 17 -15.98 30.22 -33.80
CA GLY A 17 -16.43 29.30 -32.77
C GLY A 17 -15.26 28.85 -31.91
N VAL A 18 -14.63 29.77 -31.19
CA VAL A 18 -13.84 29.39 -30.01
C VAL A 18 -14.84 28.92 -28.97
N SER A 19 -15.32 27.69 -29.14
CA SER A 19 -15.89 26.93 -28.05
C SER A 19 -14.70 26.32 -27.34
N CYS A 20 -14.16 27.06 -26.36
CA CYS A 20 -13.40 26.48 -25.28
C CYS A 20 -14.32 25.48 -24.58
N TYR A 21 -14.43 24.26 -25.12
CA TYR A 21 -14.81 23.11 -24.32
C TYR A 21 -13.58 22.74 -23.49
N GLU A 22 -13.30 23.57 -22.47
CA GLU A 22 -12.99 22.99 -21.18
C GLU A 22 -14.28 22.25 -20.78
N GLU A 23 -14.40 20.99 -21.21
CA GLU A 23 -15.27 20.06 -20.49
C GLU A 23 -14.66 19.93 -19.09
N VAL A 24 -15.17 20.80 -18.21
CA VAL A 24 -15.09 20.65 -16.77
C VAL A 24 -15.60 19.25 -16.48
N MET A 25 -14.67 18.29 -16.31
CA MET A 25 -14.95 16.91 -15.92
C MET A 25 -15.71 16.94 -14.60
N LYS A 26 -17.05 16.96 -14.66
CA LYS A 26 -17.93 16.85 -13.50
C LYS A 26 -17.67 15.48 -12.87
N LYS A 27 -16.98 15.42 -11.73
CA LYS A 27 -17.09 14.25 -10.87
C LYS A 27 -18.32 14.41 -9.98
N GLU A 28 -19.46 13.94 -10.48
CA GLU A 28 -20.68 13.70 -9.71
C GLU A 28 -21.32 12.37 -10.12
N ASP A 29 -20.84 11.30 -9.49
CA ASP A 29 -21.58 10.32 -8.69
C ASP A 29 -20.48 9.51 -7.95
N GLY A 30 -20.52 9.41 -6.61
CA GLY A 30 -19.45 8.77 -5.80
C GLY A 30 -18.51 9.71 -5.00
N ILE A 31 -17.32 9.24 -4.58
CA ILE A 31 -16.35 10.00 -3.77
C ILE A 31 -15.56 11.00 -4.62
N SER A 32 -15.54 12.28 -4.25
CA SER A 32 -14.77 13.30 -4.99
C SER A 32 -13.26 12.97 -5.12
N LYS A 33 -12.62 13.37 -6.22
CA LYS A 33 -11.16 13.25 -6.42
C LYS A 33 -10.37 13.88 -5.27
N TYR A 34 -10.80 15.05 -4.78
CA TYR A 34 -10.19 15.70 -3.61
C TYR A 34 -10.16 14.79 -2.38
N LYS A 35 -11.27 14.13 -2.05
CA LYS A 35 -11.35 13.19 -0.91
C LYS A 35 -10.45 11.98 -1.11
N LEU A 36 -10.32 11.43 -2.33
CA LEU A 36 -9.39 10.33 -2.62
C LEU A 36 -7.94 10.77 -2.40
N LYS A 37 -7.54 11.91 -2.98
CA LYS A 37 -6.21 12.48 -2.78
C LYS A 37 -5.91 12.68 -1.31
N LYS A 38 -6.82 13.36 -0.59
CA LYS A 38 -6.69 13.60 0.85
C LYS A 38 -6.58 12.29 1.64
N LEU A 39 -7.40 11.28 1.31
CA LEU A 39 -7.35 9.98 1.98
C LEU A 39 -6.00 9.28 1.77
N ALA A 40 -5.44 9.31 0.55
CA ALA A 40 -4.14 8.72 0.26
C ALA A 40 -3.02 9.46 1.02
N THR A 41 -2.96 10.78 0.93
CA THR A 41 -1.95 11.62 1.60
C THR A 41 -1.99 11.47 3.11
N GLU A 42 -3.18 11.49 3.73
CA GLU A 42 -3.30 11.29 5.18
C GLU A 42 -2.99 9.84 5.59
N SER A 43 -3.30 8.85 4.75
CA SER A 43 -2.87 7.46 4.99
C SER A 43 -1.35 7.37 5.01
N LEU A 44 -0.65 7.99 4.05
CA LEU A 44 0.81 7.99 3.99
C LEU A 44 1.46 8.75 5.17
N ARG A 45 0.91 9.90 5.58
CA ARG A 45 1.34 10.59 6.81
C ARG A 45 1.18 9.70 8.04
N ASN A 46 0.07 8.95 8.12
CA ASN A 46 -0.16 8.01 9.20
C ASN A 46 0.82 6.82 9.15
N VAL A 47 1.26 6.37 7.97
CA VAL A 47 2.34 5.37 7.85
C VAL A 47 3.61 5.85 8.51
N LEU A 48 4.07 7.08 8.22
CA LEU A 48 5.29 7.63 8.83
C LEU A 48 5.17 7.69 10.35
N ARG A 49 4.04 8.18 10.87
CA ARG A 49 3.76 8.21 12.30
C ARG A 49 3.83 6.80 12.91
N LEU A 50 3.07 5.85 12.36
CA LEU A 50 3.04 4.45 12.85
C LEU A 50 4.40 3.77 12.76
N HIS A 51 5.17 4.04 11.71
CA HIS A 51 6.51 3.50 11.51
C HIS A 51 7.48 3.99 12.58
N PHE A 52 7.57 5.31 12.79
CA PHE A 52 8.46 5.85 13.82
C PHE A 52 7.99 5.50 15.24
N ASP A 53 6.68 5.46 15.50
CA ASP A 53 6.13 4.94 16.76
C ASP A 53 6.53 3.47 16.98
N SER A 54 6.54 2.65 15.93
CA SER A 54 6.95 1.25 16.02
C SER A 54 8.45 1.08 16.32
N ILE A 55 9.30 1.96 15.77
CA ILE A 55 10.74 2.01 16.08
C ILE A 55 10.95 2.38 17.55
N LEU A 56 10.28 3.44 18.03
CA LEU A 56 10.37 3.87 19.42
C LEU A 56 9.97 2.74 20.39
N LEU A 57 8.87 2.03 20.10
CA LEU A 57 8.43 0.89 20.92
C LEU A 57 9.43 -0.27 20.86
N TYR A 58 10.02 -0.52 19.69
CA TYR A 58 11.04 -1.55 19.51
C TYR A 58 12.28 -1.28 20.35
N GLU A 59 12.80 -0.05 20.31
CA GLU A 59 13.97 0.39 21.07
C GLU A 59 13.75 0.30 22.58
N ASN A 60 12.49 0.45 23.03
CA ASN A 60 12.08 0.29 24.42
C ASN A 60 11.69 -1.16 24.79
N GLY A 61 11.96 -2.14 23.92
CA GLY A 61 11.72 -3.56 24.19
C GLY A 61 10.25 -3.99 24.13
N SER A 62 9.33 -3.10 23.71
CA SER A 62 7.90 -3.40 23.54
C SER A 62 7.63 -4.06 22.18
N TYR A 63 8.22 -5.24 21.96
CA TYR A 63 8.18 -5.92 20.67
C TYR A 63 6.78 -6.29 20.18
N PRO A 64 5.82 -6.74 21.03
CA PRO A 64 4.47 -7.04 20.56
C PRO A 64 3.76 -5.79 20.03
N SER A 65 3.85 -4.65 20.74
CA SER A 65 3.25 -3.39 20.29
C SER A 65 3.96 -2.81 19.07
N ALA A 66 5.29 -2.89 19.03
CA ALA A 66 6.08 -2.50 17.86
C ALA A 66 5.66 -3.31 16.62
N PHE A 67 5.51 -4.62 16.76
CA PHE A 67 5.00 -5.50 15.71
C PHE A 67 3.60 -5.08 15.26
N GLN A 68 2.66 -4.86 16.18
CA GLN A 68 1.30 -4.39 15.86
C GLN A 68 1.34 -3.13 14.98
N LEU A 69 2.05 -2.09 15.43
CA LEU A 69 2.10 -0.80 14.74
C LEU A 69 2.76 -0.93 13.37
N SER A 70 3.82 -1.75 13.25
CA SER A 70 4.47 -1.99 11.96
C SER A 70 3.56 -2.70 10.95
N VAL A 71 2.71 -3.65 11.38
CA VAL A 71 1.72 -4.27 10.49
C VAL A 71 0.61 -3.28 10.11
N LEU A 72 0.19 -2.42 11.04
CA LEU A 72 -0.75 -1.33 10.71
C LEU A 72 -0.13 -0.34 9.70
N ALA A 73 1.16 -0.04 9.82
CA ALA A 73 1.87 0.79 8.84
C ALA A 73 1.88 0.12 7.45
N VAL A 74 2.12 -1.20 7.35
CA VAL A 74 1.98 -1.94 6.09
C VAL A 74 0.58 -1.79 5.49
N GLU A 75 -0.46 -1.86 6.33
CA GLU A 75 -1.84 -1.73 5.88
C GLU A 75 -2.17 -0.31 5.39
N GLU A 76 -1.75 0.72 6.09
CA GLU A 76 -1.97 2.11 5.69
C GLU A 76 -1.15 2.48 4.44
N LEU A 77 0.05 1.91 4.30
CA LEU A 77 0.90 2.07 3.11
C LEU A 77 0.26 1.43 1.89
N SER A 78 -0.26 0.21 2.06
CA SER A 78 -1.05 -0.47 1.04
C SER A 78 -2.27 0.33 0.62
N LYS A 79 -2.99 0.95 1.58
CA LYS A 79 -4.14 1.80 1.31
C LYS A 79 -3.77 3.03 0.48
N ALA A 80 -2.70 3.73 0.86
CA ALA A 80 -2.21 4.90 0.12
C ALA A 80 -1.89 4.53 -1.34
N ASN A 81 -1.10 3.47 -1.54
CA ASN A 81 -0.72 2.97 -2.87
C ASN A 81 -1.91 2.46 -3.69
N TRP A 82 -2.91 1.87 -3.05
CA TRP A 82 -4.10 1.39 -3.75
C TRP A 82 -4.95 2.55 -4.26
N ILE A 83 -5.09 3.61 -3.46
CA ILE A 83 -5.80 4.82 -3.88
C ILE A 83 -5.02 5.53 -4.99
N ASP A 84 -3.70 5.66 -4.87
CA ASP A 84 -2.84 6.21 -5.91
C ASP A 84 -3.05 5.51 -7.25
N HIS A 85 -2.91 4.19 -7.26
CA HIS A 85 -3.11 3.39 -8.44
C HIS A 85 -4.54 3.51 -8.99
N TYR A 86 -5.55 3.53 -8.12
CA TYR A 86 -6.95 3.73 -8.53
C TYR A 86 -7.12 5.06 -9.27
N VAL A 87 -6.65 6.16 -8.67
CA VAL A 87 -6.72 7.51 -9.27
C VAL A 87 -5.97 7.55 -10.60
N TRP A 88 -4.73 7.05 -10.64
CA TRP A 88 -3.93 7.02 -11.86
C TRP A 88 -4.63 6.21 -12.96
N SER A 89 -5.04 4.98 -12.66
CA SER A 89 -5.68 4.10 -13.64
C SER A 89 -7.01 4.64 -14.16
N SER A 90 -7.77 5.37 -13.34
CA SER A 90 -8.99 6.02 -13.78
C SER A 90 -8.70 7.23 -14.67
N GLU A 91 -7.59 7.93 -14.46
CA GLU A 91 -7.22 9.11 -15.23
C GLU A 91 -6.53 8.78 -16.55
N THR A 92 -5.86 7.63 -16.64
CA THR A 92 -5.15 7.20 -17.85
C THR A 92 -5.95 6.26 -18.75
N ASN A 93 -7.02 5.64 -18.24
CA ASN A 93 -7.87 4.72 -19.01
C ASN A 93 -9.23 5.36 -19.34
N GLU A 94 -10.34 4.63 -19.15
CA GLU A 94 -11.70 5.00 -19.56
C GLU A 94 -12.46 5.85 -18.52
N GLY A 95 -11.75 6.47 -17.57
CA GLY A 95 -12.37 7.27 -16.51
C GLY A 95 -12.61 6.51 -15.20
N TYR A 96 -13.37 7.14 -14.30
CA TYR A 96 -13.77 6.54 -13.03
C TYR A 96 -14.94 5.56 -13.23
N PRO A 97 -14.92 4.38 -12.56
CA PRO A 97 -16.07 3.48 -12.52
C PRO A 97 -17.34 4.14 -11.93
N ASP A 98 -18.48 3.45 -12.06
CA ASP A 98 -19.73 3.87 -11.44
C ASP A 98 -19.68 3.85 -9.90
N ALA A 99 -20.65 4.52 -9.28
CA ALA A 99 -20.70 4.71 -7.83
C ALA A 99 -20.89 3.42 -7.02
N GLU A 100 -21.57 2.40 -7.58
CA GLU A 100 -21.76 1.11 -6.89
C GLU A 100 -20.43 0.36 -6.82
N PHE A 101 -19.72 0.28 -7.95
CA PHE A 101 -18.38 -0.29 -8.00
C PHE A 101 -17.41 0.47 -7.08
N GLU A 102 -17.41 1.80 -7.13
CA GLU A 102 -16.54 2.62 -6.29
C GLU A 102 -16.83 2.40 -4.79
N HIS A 103 -18.10 2.26 -4.41
CA HIS A 103 -18.48 1.96 -3.03
C HIS A 103 -17.98 0.58 -2.57
N GLU A 104 -18.13 -0.47 -3.38
CA GLU A 104 -17.60 -1.80 -3.07
C GLU A 104 -16.08 -1.82 -3.00
N TRP A 105 -15.40 -1.11 -3.90
CA TRP A 105 -13.94 -0.95 -3.85
C TRP A 105 -13.50 -0.22 -2.57
N LEU A 106 -14.18 0.86 -2.19
CA LEU A 106 -13.88 1.59 -0.94
C LEU A 106 -13.96 0.70 0.30
N LYS A 107 -14.92 -0.25 0.35
CA LYS A 107 -15.01 -1.22 1.47
C LYS A 107 -13.72 -2.04 1.62
N LEU A 108 -13.05 -2.38 0.52
CA LEU A 108 -11.79 -3.14 0.56
C LEU A 108 -10.69 -2.40 1.31
N LEU A 109 -10.68 -1.07 1.28
CA LEU A 109 -9.70 -0.22 2.00
C LEU A 109 -9.85 -0.28 3.53
N TYR A 110 -10.93 -0.89 4.04
CA TYR A 110 -11.16 -1.08 5.48
C TYR A 110 -10.97 -2.54 5.91
N LEU A 111 -10.72 -3.46 4.98
CA LEU A 111 -10.51 -4.87 5.28
C LEU A 111 -9.01 -5.16 5.44
N HIS A 112 -8.55 -5.30 6.70
CA HIS A 112 -7.14 -5.53 7.01
C HIS A 112 -6.47 -6.65 6.20
N PRO A 113 -7.06 -7.87 6.06
CA PRO A 113 -6.44 -8.92 5.26
C PRO A 113 -6.33 -8.57 3.76
N LYS A 114 -7.26 -7.77 3.23
CA LYS A 114 -7.20 -7.31 1.84
C LYS A 114 -6.08 -6.30 1.65
N LYS A 115 -5.89 -5.38 2.60
CA LYS A 115 -4.75 -4.44 2.58
C LYS A 115 -3.41 -5.17 2.69
N GLN A 116 -3.29 -6.16 3.58
CA GLN A 116 -2.08 -6.99 3.70
C GLN A 116 -1.77 -7.73 2.40
N TRP A 117 -2.79 -8.29 1.72
CA TRP A 117 -2.60 -8.93 0.43
C TRP A 117 -2.21 -7.94 -0.66
N ASN A 118 -2.92 -6.82 -0.77
CA ASN A 118 -2.65 -5.79 -1.77
C ASN A 118 -1.21 -5.24 -1.68
N PHE A 119 -0.64 -5.17 -0.47
CA PHE A 119 0.74 -4.74 -0.25
C PHE A 119 1.76 -5.59 -1.02
N VAL A 120 1.54 -6.91 -1.09
CA VAL A 120 2.46 -7.84 -1.76
C VAL A 120 2.03 -8.21 -3.17
N ALA A 121 0.75 -8.00 -3.53
CA ALA A 121 0.14 -8.58 -4.71
C ALA A 121 0.76 -8.11 -6.05
N ARG A 122 1.29 -6.88 -6.10
CA ARG A 122 1.87 -6.29 -7.32
C ARG A 122 3.28 -6.78 -7.65
N GLU A 123 3.99 -7.27 -6.64
CA GLU A 123 5.42 -7.62 -6.72
C GLU A 123 5.71 -8.95 -6.00
N GLN A 124 4.77 -9.90 -6.07
CA GLN A 124 4.80 -11.14 -5.27
C GLN A 124 6.12 -11.91 -5.42
N GLU A 125 6.71 -11.87 -6.61
CA GLU A 125 7.96 -12.52 -6.95
C GLU A 125 9.16 -12.02 -6.14
N PHE A 126 9.09 -10.79 -5.61
CA PHE A 126 10.15 -10.20 -4.78
C PHE A 126 10.00 -10.55 -3.29
N PHE A 127 8.89 -11.14 -2.88
CA PHE A 127 8.63 -11.50 -1.50
C PHE A 127 8.97 -12.96 -1.19
N SER A 128 9.34 -13.21 0.07
CA SER A 128 9.55 -14.57 0.57
C SER A 128 8.26 -15.38 0.48
N PRO A 129 8.29 -16.62 -0.05
CA PRO A 129 7.12 -17.50 -0.10
C PRO A 129 6.44 -17.71 1.24
N LYS A 130 7.22 -17.79 2.33
CA LYS A 130 6.68 -17.95 3.68
C LYS A 130 5.85 -16.74 4.12
N PHE A 131 6.27 -15.54 3.70
CA PHE A 131 5.55 -14.31 4.00
C PHE A 131 4.26 -14.21 3.19
N ILE A 132 4.31 -14.56 1.90
CA ILE A 132 3.12 -14.68 1.04
C ILE A 132 2.12 -15.67 1.64
N GLU A 133 2.56 -16.87 2.03
CA GLU A 133 1.70 -17.88 2.67
C GLU A 133 1.11 -17.38 3.99
N LEU A 134 1.89 -16.65 4.81
CA LEU A 134 1.44 -16.05 6.07
C LEU A 134 0.27 -15.08 5.85
N ILE A 135 0.33 -14.27 4.78
CA ILE A 135 -0.73 -13.32 4.42
C ILE A 135 -1.95 -14.07 3.86
N GLN A 136 -1.77 -14.95 2.88
CA GLN A 136 -2.86 -15.70 2.23
C GLN A 136 -3.63 -16.56 3.23
N SER A 137 -2.93 -17.17 4.19
CA SER A 137 -3.55 -17.95 5.28
C SER A 137 -4.15 -17.10 6.41
N ARG A 138 -4.14 -15.76 6.29
CA ARG A 138 -4.59 -14.78 7.30
C ARG A 138 -3.84 -14.84 8.63
N LYS A 139 -2.75 -15.58 8.71
CA LYS A 139 -1.93 -15.71 9.92
C LYS A 139 -1.22 -14.41 10.29
N LEU A 140 -0.94 -13.52 9.33
CA LEU A 140 -0.41 -12.19 9.64
C LEU A 140 -1.41 -11.37 10.45
N GLU A 141 -2.68 -11.33 10.02
CA GLU A 141 -3.76 -10.66 10.77
C GLU A 141 -3.96 -11.29 12.15
N GLU A 142 -3.98 -12.62 12.25
CA GLU A 142 -4.06 -13.29 13.55
C GLU A 142 -2.88 -12.92 14.45
N LYS A 143 -1.65 -12.93 13.92
CA LYS A 143 -0.44 -12.58 14.66
C LYS A 143 -0.44 -11.13 15.10
N LYS A 144 -0.94 -10.22 14.25
CA LYS A 144 -1.22 -8.83 14.58
C LYS A 144 -2.15 -8.77 15.79
N GLN A 145 -3.39 -9.23 15.68
CA GLN A 145 -4.36 -9.19 16.79
C GLN A 145 -3.83 -9.80 18.11
N ASN A 146 -3.13 -10.93 18.01
CA ASN A 146 -2.54 -11.64 19.15
C ASN A 146 -1.34 -10.92 19.80
N SER A 147 -0.78 -9.90 19.15
CA SER A 147 0.30 -9.08 19.70
C SER A 147 -0.17 -8.06 20.73
N ILE A 148 -1.48 -7.82 20.81
CA ILE A 148 -2.11 -6.92 21.78
C ILE A 148 -3.06 -7.67 22.69
N TYR A 149 -3.95 -8.48 22.10
CA TYR A 149 -5.04 -9.09 22.83
C TYR A 149 -4.69 -10.50 23.33
N VAL A 150 -5.02 -10.73 24.59
CA VAL A 150 -5.05 -12.07 25.18
C VAL A 150 -6.42 -12.69 24.92
N GLY A 151 -6.45 -13.93 24.43
CA GLY A 151 -7.73 -14.58 24.14
C GLY A 151 -7.60 -15.97 23.55
N LEU A 152 -8.74 -16.56 23.22
CA LEU A 152 -8.84 -17.88 22.58
C LEU A 152 -8.95 -17.74 21.07
N LYS A 153 -8.53 -18.78 20.34
CA LYS A 153 -8.70 -18.81 18.89
C LYS A 153 -10.17 -18.77 18.52
N ARG A 154 -10.46 -18.07 17.41
CA ARG A 154 -11.79 -18.04 16.80
C ARG A 154 -11.76 -18.80 15.48
N ASN A 155 -12.67 -19.77 15.33
CA ASN A 155 -12.84 -20.53 14.12
C ASN A 155 -14.23 -20.23 13.54
N LYS A 156 -14.30 -19.64 12.34
CA LYS A 156 -15.56 -19.29 11.66
C LYS A 156 -16.55 -18.55 12.58
N GLY A 157 -16.06 -17.57 13.34
CA GLY A 157 -16.86 -16.77 14.26
C GLY A 157 -17.17 -17.41 15.63
N LYS A 158 -16.83 -18.70 15.84
CA LYS A 158 -17.00 -19.39 17.13
C LYS A 158 -15.71 -19.40 17.94
N ILE A 159 -15.83 -19.25 19.26
CA ILE A 159 -14.70 -19.36 20.18
C ILE A 159 -14.33 -20.84 20.34
N ASN A 160 -13.05 -21.17 20.17
CA ASN A 160 -12.53 -22.51 20.43
C ASN A 160 -12.02 -22.59 21.88
N VAL A 161 -12.83 -23.17 22.76
CA VAL A 161 -12.52 -23.32 24.20
C VAL A 161 -11.35 -24.26 24.48
N ASP A 162 -11.08 -25.20 23.57
CA ASP A 162 -9.97 -26.15 23.69
C ASP A 162 -8.64 -25.58 23.17
N SER A 163 -8.68 -24.38 22.59
CA SER A 163 -7.47 -23.74 22.07
C SER A 163 -6.58 -23.20 23.18
N ARG A 164 -5.26 -23.23 22.95
CA ARG A 164 -4.31 -22.54 23.84
C ARG A 164 -4.60 -21.04 23.86
N VAL A 165 -4.48 -20.45 25.04
CA VAL A 165 -4.53 -19.00 25.22
C VAL A 165 -3.45 -18.34 24.35
N SER A 166 -3.89 -17.34 23.59
CA SER A 166 -3.05 -16.44 22.84
C SER A 166 -2.52 -15.36 23.76
N THR A 167 -1.23 -15.05 23.63
CA THR A 167 -0.56 -14.05 24.45
C THR A 167 0.39 -13.22 23.57
N PRO A 168 0.51 -11.90 23.85
CA PRO A 168 1.46 -11.02 23.19
C PRO A 168 2.91 -11.52 23.21
N TRP A 169 3.28 -12.24 24.28
CA TRP A 169 4.65 -12.71 24.54
C TRP A 169 5.20 -13.73 23.54
N LYS A 170 4.36 -14.22 22.62
CA LYS A 170 4.82 -15.06 21.50
C LYS A 170 5.51 -14.26 20.40
N ILE A 171 5.27 -12.95 20.32
CA ILE A 171 5.93 -12.06 19.38
C ILE A 171 7.35 -11.78 19.87
N LYS A 172 8.33 -12.13 19.03
CA LYS A 172 9.75 -11.96 19.32
C LYS A 172 10.25 -10.63 18.78
N GLN A 173 11.39 -10.17 19.30
CA GLN A 173 12.14 -9.04 18.73
C GLN A 173 12.35 -9.18 17.22
N GLU A 174 12.70 -10.39 16.76
CA GLU A 174 12.91 -10.65 15.33
C GLU A 174 11.65 -10.40 14.49
N ASP A 175 10.46 -10.74 15.01
CA ASP A 175 9.20 -10.55 14.30
C ASP A 175 8.93 -9.05 14.07
N ALA A 176 9.10 -8.23 15.11
CA ALA A 176 8.94 -6.78 15.02
C ALA A 176 9.99 -6.18 14.07
N LYS A 177 11.27 -6.54 14.25
CA LYS A 177 12.38 -6.04 13.44
C LYS A 177 12.14 -6.29 11.95
N GLN A 178 11.65 -7.48 11.57
CA GLN A 178 11.42 -7.84 10.17
C GLN A 178 10.38 -6.95 9.50
N VAL A 179 9.26 -6.68 10.16
CA VAL A 179 8.17 -5.87 9.59
C VAL A 179 8.51 -4.38 9.63
N ILE A 180 9.12 -3.88 10.71
CA ILE A 180 9.64 -2.49 10.76
C ILE A 180 10.63 -2.25 9.61
N SER A 181 11.58 -3.18 9.42
CA SER A 181 12.56 -3.06 8.34
C SER A 181 11.92 -3.12 6.96
N LEU A 182 10.79 -3.82 6.81
CA LEU A 182 10.06 -3.89 5.54
C LEU A 182 9.45 -2.53 5.21
N VAL A 183 8.74 -1.94 6.17
CA VAL A 183 8.14 -0.59 6.03
C VAL A 183 9.24 0.44 5.79
N ASN A 184 10.34 0.40 6.57
CA ASN A 184 11.48 1.31 6.39
C ASN A 184 12.06 1.23 4.98
N SER A 185 12.22 0.02 4.44
CA SER A 185 12.77 -0.18 3.10
C SER A 185 11.86 0.35 1.99
N GLU A 186 10.54 0.24 2.12
CA GLU A 186 9.62 0.83 1.15
C GLU A 186 9.62 2.37 1.23
N LEU A 187 9.61 2.94 2.44
CA LEU A 187 9.66 4.39 2.61
C LEU A 187 10.97 4.99 2.06
N LEU A 188 12.10 4.32 2.30
CA LEU A 188 13.39 4.70 1.69
C LEU A 188 13.37 4.60 0.18
N ARG A 189 12.66 3.61 -0.38
CA ARG A 189 12.51 3.49 -1.84
C ARG A 189 11.75 4.69 -2.41
N TYR A 190 10.68 5.14 -1.75
CA TYR A 190 9.94 6.33 -2.20
C TYR A 190 10.81 7.57 -2.15
N CYS A 191 11.53 7.81 -1.04
CA CYS A 191 12.44 8.94 -0.93
C CYS A 191 13.47 8.96 -2.08
N LYS A 192 14.07 7.81 -2.39
CA LYS A 192 15.05 7.69 -3.48
C LYS A 192 14.44 7.95 -4.85
N CYS A 193 13.27 7.40 -5.12
CA CYS A 193 12.60 7.63 -6.40
C CYS A 193 12.20 9.11 -6.56
N ILE A 194 11.69 9.76 -5.51
CA ILE A 194 11.36 11.19 -5.53
C ILE A 194 12.62 12.03 -5.73
N GLU A 195 13.73 11.69 -5.08
CA GLU A 195 15.01 12.38 -5.25
C GLU A 195 15.59 12.22 -6.66
N GLU A 196 15.49 11.03 -7.25
CA GLU A 196 16.07 10.70 -8.56
C GLU A 196 15.21 11.15 -9.75
N TYR A 197 13.89 11.02 -9.63
CA TYR A 197 12.93 11.24 -10.73
C TYR A 197 11.98 12.43 -10.49
N GLU A 198 12.17 13.19 -9.40
CA GLU A 198 11.30 14.31 -8.96
C GLU A 198 9.87 13.92 -8.53
N PHE A 199 9.45 12.66 -8.76
CA PHE A 199 8.15 12.13 -8.35
C PHE A 199 8.21 10.62 -8.13
N TYR A 200 7.22 10.09 -7.39
CA TYR A 200 6.97 8.65 -7.31
C TYR A 200 5.48 8.31 -7.47
N PHE A 201 4.58 9.12 -6.92
CA PHE A 201 3.14 8.87 -6.97
C PHE A 201 2.49 9.57 -8.16
N GLU A 202 2.01 8.80 -9.14
CA GLU A 202 1.46 9.36 -10.38
C GLU A 202 -0.01 9.77 -10.26
N GLY A 203 -0.81 9.07 -9.45
CA GLY A 203 -2.23 9.39 -9.28
C GLY A 203 -2.47 10.49 -8.26
N VAL A 204 -1.75 10.44 -7.14
CA VAL A 204 -1.83 11.41 -6.05
C VAL A 204 -0.46 12.01 -5.77
N THR A 205 -0.04 12.91 -6.66
CA THR A 205 1.24 13.64 -6.58
C THR A 205 1.47 14.36 -5.24
N ASP A 206 0.41 14.82 -4.57
CA ASP A 206 0.46 15.44 -3.23
C ASP A 206 1.10 14.52 -2.17
N MET A 207 1.24 13.22 -2.45
CA MET A 207 1.95 12.27 -1.57
C MET A 207 3.46 12.41 -1.64
N ASP A 208 4.04 12.90 -2.74
CA ASP A 208 5.48 13.13 -2.84
C ASP A 208 5.91 14.21 -1.83
N GLU A 209 5.06 15.24 -1.63
CA GLU A 209 5.26 16.31 -0.64
C GLU A 209 5.25 15.84 0.82
N VAL A 210 4.83 14.60 1.08
CA VAL A 210 4.89 14.02 2.44
C VAL A 210 6.33 13.73 2.84
N PHE A 211 7.24 13.54 1.87
CA PHE A 211 8.64 13.24 2.13
C PHE A 211 9.48 14.50 2.12
N ASP A 212 10.27 14.68 3.17
CA ASP A 212 11.27 15.73 3.27
C ASP A 212 12.63 15.16 3.71
N TYR A 213 13.66 16.02 3.71
CA TYR A 213 15.00 15.63 4.13
C TYR A 213 15.05 15.12 5.58
N GLN A 214 14.19 15.61 6.47
CA GLN A 214 14.17 15.18 7.87
C GLN A 214 13.66 13.75 7.99
N ILE A 215 12.61 13.41 7.24
CA ILE A 215 12.05 12.05 7.15
C ILE A 215 13.11 11.12 6.57
N PHE A 216 13.73 11.49 5.46
CA PHE A 216 14.79 10.69 4.85
C PHE A 216 15.94 10.41 5.82
N SER A 217 16.42 11.45 6.51
CA SER A 217 17.47 11.31 7.52
C SER A 217 17.08 10.36 8.66
N LYS A 218 15.84 10.45 9.17
CA LYS A 218 15.32 9.53 10.20
C LYS A 218 15.23 8.08 9.70
N LEU A 219 14.79 7.86 8.45
CA LEU A 219 14.68 6.52 7.87
C LEU A 219 16.05 5.83 7.72
N LEU A 220 17.11 6.59 7.46
CA LEU A 220 18.49 6.09 7.38
C LEU A 220 19.06 5.62 8.73
N GLN A 221 18.48 6.05 9.86
CA GLN A 221 18.95 5.66 11.19
C GLN A 221 18.61 4.20 11.52
N TRP A 222 17.61 3.61 10.85
CA TRP A 222 17.25 2.21 11.06
C TRP A 222 18.22 1.26 10.34
N PRO A 223 19.07 0.48 11.07
CA PRO A 223 20.20 -0.22 10.46
C PRO A 223 19.84 -1.63 9.95
N HIS A 224 18.59 -2.06 10.15
CA HIS A 224 18.20 -3.45 9.92
C HIS A 224 17.55 -3.67 8.56
N LYS A 225 17.72 -4.88 8.03
CA LYS A 225 17.09 -5.34 6.79
C LYS A 225 16.01 -6.36 7.11
N SER A 226 14.92 -6.31 6.34
CA SER A 226 13.77 -7.20 6.56
C SER A 226 14.05 -8.65 6.18
N GLY A 227 14.72 -8.88 5.05
CA GLY A 227 14.85 -10.20 4.44
C GLY A 227 13.55 -10.74 3.82
N LEU A 228 12.40 -10.08 4.04
CA LEU A 228 11.11 -10.47 3.49
C LEU A 228 10.93 -10.09 2.01
N ARG A 229 11.53 -8.97 1.57
CA ARG A 229 11.56 -8.51 0.15
C ARG A 229 13.01 -8.40 -0.33
N ASN A 230 13.34 -9.06 -1.45
CA ASN A 230 14.67 -9.09 -2.06
C ASN A 230 14.59 -9.70 -3.48
N GLU A 231 15.36 -9.18 -4.43
CA GLU A 231 15.57 -9.74 -5.77
C GLU A 231 15.97 -11.22 -5.77
N SER A 232 16.70 -11.69 -4.75
CA SER A 232 17.05 -13.11 -4.64
C SER A 232 15.84 -14.06 -4.50
N TRP A 233 14.64 -13.52 -4.20
CA TRP A 233 13.40 -14.29 -4.21
C TRP A 233 12.87 -14.53 -5.62
N VAL A 234 13.16 -13.65 -6.59
CA VAL A 234 12.67 -13.77 -7.98
C VAL A 234 13.12 -15.09 -8.60
N SER A 235 14.41 -15.41 -8.50
CA SER A 235 14.95 -16.68 -9.01
C SER A 235 14.39 -17.90 -8.27
N LYS A 236 14.20 -17.81 -6.96
CA LYS A 236 13.65 -18.90 -6.13
C LYS A 236 12.16 -19.15 -6.38
N ASN A 237 11.40 -18.11 -6.70
CA ASN A 237 9.98 -18.19 -6.98
C ASN A 237 9.71 -18.74 -8.39
N ARG A 238 10.56 -18.40 -9.37
CA ARG A 238 10.51 -18.98 -10.73
C ARG A 238 10.77 -20.49 -10.77
N LEU A 239 11.49 -21.05 -9.79
CA LEU A 239 11.74 -22.50 -9.70
C LEU A 239 10.61 -23.29 -9.02
N ARG A 240 9.62 -22.60 -8.43
CA ARG A 240 8.50 -23.21 -7.70
C ARG A 240 7.19 -23.24 -8.48
N ASN A 241 7.08 -22.40 -9.51
CA ASN A 241 5.96 -22.35 -10.44
C ASN A 241 6.30 -23.17 -11.69
#